data_AF-W7PSG3-F1
#
_entry.id   AF-W7PSG3-F1
#
_cell.length_a   1.000
_cell.length_b   1.000
_cell.length_c   1.000
_cell.angle_alpha   90.00
_cell.angle_beta   90.00
_cell.angle_gamma   90.00
#
_symmetry.space_group_name_H-M   'P 1'
#
loop_
_entity.id
_entity.type
_entity.pdbx_description
1 polymer ?
#
loop_
_entity_poly.entity_id
_entity_poly.type
_entity_poly.pdbx_seq_one_letter_code
_entity_poly.pdbx_strand_id
1 'polypeptide(L)'
;MVLGLPGNGAHHTGRVNELFESWANEGREWVGNPHAWRVVALPAGSPHLSVLAGEQSRWALWVDADQEAFRRAYRVLKQVAEQGGPQRMLLVHPPGVGRQGLLSNLRHAAASYLGIELLVLAR
;
A
#
# COMPACT_ATOMS: atom_id res chain seq x y z
N MET A 1 -7.42 3.12 -3.41
CA MET A 1 -6.89 3.81 -2.22
C MET A 1 -5.47 3.34 -1.93
N VAL A 2 -4.59 4.23 -1.49
CA VAL A 2 -3.19 3.90 -1.15
C VAL A 2 -2.89 4.34 0.28
N LEU A 3 -2.38 3.43 1.12
CA LEU A 3 -2.00 3.66 2.52
C LEU A 3 -0.47 3.65 2.67
N GLY A 4 0.05 4.11 3.81
CA GLY A 4 1.48 3.94 4.17
C GLY A 4 2.45 4.97 3.58
N LEU A 5 1.95 6.03 2.96
CA LEU A 5 2.79 7.14 2.50
C LEU A 5 3.40 7.89 3.70
N PRO A 6 4.71 8.22 3.66
CA PRO A 6 5.32 9.01 4.71
C PRO A 6 4.84 10.46 4.62
N GLY A 7 4.19 10.93 5.68
CA GLY A 7 3.66 12.30 5.76
C GLY A 7 2.41 12.53 4.90
N ASN A 8 1.93 13.77 4.95
CA ASN A 8 0.63 14.23 4.45
C ASN A 8 0.76 15.25 3.30
N GLY A 9 1.96 15.37 2.69
CA GLY A 9 2.25 16.37 1.66
C GLY A 9 2.09 15.88 0.22
N ALA A 10 1.70 16.78 -0.69
CA ALA A 10 1.43 16.55 -2.12
C ALA A 10 2.60 15.90 -2.90
N HIS A 11 3.84 16.03 -2.43
CA HIS A 11 5.00 15.38 -3.04
C HIS A 11 4.97 13.85 -2.96
N HIS A 12 4.32 13.28 -1.94
CA HIS A 12 4.24 11.82 -1.77
C HIS A 12 3.16 11.21 -2.66
N THR A 13 2.07 11.93 -2.89
CA THR A 13 1.03 11.53 -3.85
C THR A 13 1.54 11.56 -5.29
N GLY A 14 2.44 12.49 -5.64
CA GLY A 14 3.07 12.56 -6.96
C GLY A 14 3.87 11.30 -7.32
N ARG A 15 4.73 10.82 -6.41
CA ARG A 15 5.54 9.60 -6.61
C ARG A 15 4.70 8.34 -6.86
N VAL A 16 3.51 8.25 -6.25
CA VAL A 16 2.58 7.14 -6.47
C VAL A 16 2.00 7.18 -7.88
N ASN A 17 1.56 8.37 -8.31
CA ASN A 17 1.00 8.54 -9.64
C ASN A 17 2.04 8.26 -10.73
N GLU A 18 3.26 8.78 -10.58
CA GLU A 18 4.38 8.49 -11.49
C GLU A 18 4.65 6.98 -11.61
N LEU A 19 4.63 6.25 -10.49
CA LEU A 19 4.82 4.80 -10.51
C LEU A 19 3.66 4.09 -11.21
N PHE A 20 2.41 4.47 -10.93
CA PHE A 20 1.24 3.89 -11.59
C PHE A 20 1.23 4.20 -13.09
N GLU A 21 1.60 5.42 -13.50
CA GLU A 21 1.79 5.78 -14.91
C GLU A 21 2.86 4.91 -15.57
N SER A 22 4.00 4.71 -14.90
CA SER A 22 5.06 3.83 -15.43
C SER A 22 4.56 2.40 -15.66
N TRP A 23 3.76 1.85 -14.73
CA TRP A 23 3.21 0.51 -14.86
C TRP A 23 2.11 0.42 -15.92
N ALA A 24 1.27 1.44 -16.05
CA ALA A 24 0.29 1.51 -17.13
C ALA A 24 0.98 1.53 -18.50
N ASN A 25 2.05 2.33 -18.65
CA ASN A 25 2.87 2.37 -19.86
C ASN A 25 3.58 1.04 -20.16
N GLU A 26 3.90 0.26 -19.13
CA GLU A 26 4.43 -1.11 -19.25
C GLU A 26 3.35 -2.17 -19.54
N GLY A 27 2.08 -1.78 -19.74
CA GLY A 27 0.98 -2.69 -20.06
C GLY A 27 0.42 -3.47 -18.86
N ARG A 28 0.62 -2.97 -17.63
CA ARG A 28 0.05 -3.60 -16.42
C ARG A 28 -1.44 -3.26 -16.29
N GLU A 29 -2.29 -4.08 -16.91
CA GLU A 29 -3.76 -3.86 -16.97
C GLU A 29 -4.43 -3.66 -15.61
N TRP A 30 -3.90 -4.26 -14.55
CA TRP A 30 -4.46 -4.14 -13.19
C TRP A 30 -4.45 -2.69 -12.67
N VAL A 31 -3.51 -1.86 -13.14
CA VAL A 31 -3.44 -0.44 -12.78
C VAL A 31 -4.68 0.29 -13.27
N GLY A 32 -5.22 -0.10 -14.43
CA GLY A 32 -6.30 0.63 -15.09
C GLY A 32 -5.86 2.06 -15.43
N ASN A 33 -6.70 3.05 -15.14
CA ASN A 33 -6.35 4.45 -15.25
C ASN A 33 -5.56 4.90 -13.99
N PRO A 34 -4.27 5.28 -14.10
CA PRO A 34 -3.48 5.78 -12.97
C PRO A 34 -4.14 6.93 -12.22
N HIS A 35 -4.82 7.84 -12.93
CA HIS A 35 -5.51 8.99 -12.34
C HIS A 35 -6.83 8.64 -11.64
N ALA A 36 -7.35 7.43 -11.83
CA ALA A 36 -8.52 6.95 -11.09
C ALA A 36 -8.16 6.47 -9.68
N TRP A 37 -6.86 6.31 -9.38
CA TRP A 37 -6.44 5.97 -8.03
C TRP A 37 -6.55 7.17 -7.11
N ARG A 38 -7.45 7.08 -6.13
CA ARG A 38 -7.44 8.01 -5.00
C ARG A 38 -6.28 7.68 -4.07
N VAL A 39 -5.21 8.48 -4.14
CA VAL A 39 -4.07 8.38 -3.23
C VAL A 39 -4.39 9.19 -1.98
N VAL A 40 -4.55 8.53 -0.84
CA VAL A 40 -4.91 9.21 0.42
C VAL A 40 -3.87 8.86 1.47
N ALA A 41 -3.05 9.83 1.86
CA ALA A 41 -2.23 9.69 3.05
C ALA A 41 -3.16 9.66 4.27
N LEU A 42 -3.68 8.49 4.60
CA LEU A 42 -4.49 8.30 5.81
C LEU A 42 -3.54 8.13 6.99
N PRO A 43 -3.68 8.94 8.04
CA PRO A 43 -3.22 8.56 9.35
C PRO A 43 -3.88 7.22 9.66
N ALA A 44 -3.07 6.24 10.06
CA ALA A 44 -3.55 4.91 10.28
C ALA A 44 -4.57 4.80 11.44
N GLY A 45 -4.82 5.89 12.19
CA GLY A 45 -5.91 6.06 13.16
C GLY A 45 -7.21 6.67 12.62
N SER A 46 -7.40 6.76 11.30
CA SER A 46 -8.55 7.48 10.74
C SER A 46 -9.88 6.78 11.05
N PRO A 47 -10.86 7.48 11.66
CA PRO A 47 -12.17 6.89 11.98
C PRO A 47 -12.97 6.49 10.73
N HIS A 48 -12.55 6.94 9.55
CA HIS A 48 -13.24 6.66 8.29
C HIS A 48 -12.77 5.37 7.60
N LEU A 49 -11.78 4.66 8.16
CA LEU A 49 -11.17 3.53 7.46
C LEU A 49 -12.17 2.41 7.15
N SER A 50 -13.05 2.07 8.08
CA SER A 50 -14.07 1.02 7.88
C SER A 50 -15.07 1.37 6.78
N VAL A 51 -15.54 2.63 6.76
CA VAL A 51 -16.47 3.11 5.72
C VAL A 51 -15.81 3.06 4.35
N LEU A 52 -14.58 3.58 4.25
CA LEU A 52 -13.82 3.56 3.01
C LEU A 52 -13.57 2.12 2.53
N ALA A 53 -13.29 1.18 3.44
CA ALA A 53 -13.08 -0.22 3.10
C ALA A 53 -14.32 -0.88 2.47
N GLY A 54 -15.53 -0.47 2.87
CA GLY A 54 -16.77 -0.92 2.25
C GLY A 54 -17.06 -0.28 0.89
N GLU A 55 -16.63 0.96 0.67
CA GLU A 55 -16.91 1.71 -0.57
C GLU A 55 -15.87 1.48 -1.67
N GLN A 56 -14.63 1.17 -1.30
CA GLN A 56 -13.50 1.16 -2.21
C GLN A 56 -13.02 -0.26 -2.47
N SER A 57 -13.04 -0.68 -3.74
CA SER A 57 -12.69 -2.05 -4.15
C SER A 57 -11.20 -2.31 -4.30
N ARG A 58 -10.37 -1.26 -4.47
CA ARG A 58 -8.94 -1.37 -4.74
C ARG A 58 -8.11 -0.69 -3.67
N TRP A 59 -7.23 -1.45 -3.03
CA TRP A 59 -6.34 -0.98 -1.97
C TRP A 59 -4.90 -1.31 -2.26
N ALA A 60 -4.01 -0.38 -1.93
CA ALA A 60 -2.58 -0.56 -1.99
C ALA A 60 -1.92 -0.09 -0.69
N LEU A 61 -0.84 -0.74 -0.30
CA LEU A 61 0.07 -0.34 0.77
C LEU A 61 1.38 0.08 0.13
N TRP A 62 1.72 1.35 0.26
CA TRP A 62 3.02 1.88 -0.11
C TRP A 62 4.05 1.53 0.96
N VAL A 63 5.18 0.97 0.54
CA VAL A 63 6.33 0.69 1.39
C VAL A 63 7.54 1.34 0.76
N ASP A 64 8.07 2.36 1.43
CA ASP A 64 9.24 3.10 0.96
C ASP A 64 10.52 2.24 0.97
N ALA A 65 11.61 2.81 0.49
CA ALA A 65 12.90 2.17 0.34
C ALA A 65 13.85 2.36 1.54
N ASP A 66 13.45 3.03 2.62
CA ASP A 66 14.32 3.19 3.79
C ASP A 66 14.29 1.97 4.73
N GLN A 67 15.26 1.88 5.63
CA GLN A 67 15.45 0.76 6.55
C GLN A 67 14.24 0.54 7.48
N GLU A 68 13.49 1.59 7.77
CA GLU A 68 12.35 1.55 8.69
C GLU A 68 11.01 1.33 7.99
N ALA A 69 11.00 1.27 6.65
CA ALA A 69 9.78 1.23 5.84
C ALA A 69 8.91 0.01 6.17
N PHE A 70 9.51 -1.18 6.30
CA PHE A 70 8.77 -2.41 6.63
C PHE A 70 8.16 -2.36 8.04
N ARG A 71 8.89 -1.80 9.01
CA ARG A 71 8.38 -1.65 10.39
C ARG A 71 7.23 -0.66 10.44
N ARG A 72 7.27 0.41 9.63
CA ARG A 72 6.15 1.36 9.49
C ARG A 72 4.98 0.72 8.76
N ALA A 73 5.22 -0.01 7.68
CA ALA A 73 4.21 -0.72 6.91
C ALA A 73 3.43 -1.72 7.80
N TYR A 74 4.13 -2.48 8.63
CA TYR A 74 3.48 -3.40 9.56
C TYR A 74 2.63 -2.70 10.62
N ARG A 75 3.08 -1.53 11.13
CA ARG A 75 2.26 -0.71 12.04
C ARG A 75 0.98 -0.21 11.37
N VAL A 76 1.06 0.23 10.11
CA VAL A 76 -0.12 0.60 9.33
C VAL A 76 -1.08 -0.59 9.21
N LEU A 77 -0.57 -1.78 8.88
CA LEU A 77 -1.41 -2.97 8.76
C LEU A 77 -2.11 -3.37 10.07
N LYS A 78 -1.42 -3.24 11.22
CA LYS A 78 -2.05 -3.48 12.53
C LYS A 78 -3.25 -2.57 12.74
N GLN A 79 -3.07 -1.29 12.47
CA GLN A 79 -4.12 -0.30 12.66
C GLN A 79 -5.27 -0.49 11.66
N VAL A 80 -4.95 -0.93 10.44
CA VAL A 80 -5.94 -1.34 9.43
C VAL A 80 -6.79 -2.51 9.94
N ALA A 81 -6.16 -3.54 10.50
CA ALA A 81 -6.86 -4.68 11.05
C ALA A 81 -7.74 -4.30 12.26
N GLU A 82 -7.23 -3.45 13.17
CA GLU A 82 -7.94 -2.99 14.36
C GLU A 82 -9.19 -2.15 14.03
N GLN A 83 -9.20 -1.44 12.90
CA GLN A 83 -10.29 -0.54 12.49
C GLN A 83 -11.24 -1.15 11.45
N GLY A 84 -11.10 -2.43 11.12
CA GLY A 84 -11.95 -3.09 10.12
C GLY A 84 -11.71 -2.58 8.70
N GLY A 85 -10.44 -2.43 8.31
CA GLY A 85 -10.05 -2.03 6.97
C GLY A 85 -9.96 -3.18 5.94
N PRO A 86 -9.37 -2.96 4.76
CA PRO A 86 -9.33 -3.95 3.69
C PRO A 86 -8.57 -5.23 4.06
N GLN A 87 -9.14 -6.38 3.67
CA GLN A 87 -8.52 -7.70 3.84
C GLN A 87 -7.57 -8.10 2.71
N ARG A 88 -7.58 -7.38 1.58
CA ARG A 88 -6.71 -7.63 0.44
C ARG A 88 -6.13 -6.32 -0.07
N MET A 89 -4.82 -6.26 -0.19
CA MET A 89 -4.11 -5.07 -0.62
C MET A 89 -2.96 -5.41 -1.57
N LEU A 90 -2.70 -4.50 -2.50
CA LEU A 90 -1.49 -4.51 -3.31
C LEU A 90 -0.32 -3.97 -2.50
N LEU A 91 0.77 -4.71 -2.40
CA LEU A 91 2.00 -4.20 -1.81
C LEU A 91 2.82 -3.51 -2.90
N VAL A 92 2.96 -2.19 -2.78
CA VAL A 92 3.67 -1.33 -3.71
C VAL A 92 4.99 -0.92 -3.08
N HIS A 93 6.09 -1.32 -3.70
CA HIS A 93 7.45 -0.98 -3.28
C HIS A 93 8.20 -0.37 -4.46
N PRO A 94 8.90 0.77 -4.30
CA PRO A 94 9.77 1.30 -5.34
C PRO A 94 10.80 0.27 -5.80
N PRO A 95 11.19 0.27 -7.09
CA PRO A 95 12.22 -0.63 -7.59
C PRO A 95 13.54 -0.43 -6.83
N GLY A 96 14.17 -1.52 -6.39
CA GLY A 96 15.42 -1.47 -5.65
C GLY A 96 15.99 -2.87 -5.37
N VAL A 97 17.31 -2.95 -5.19
CA VAL A 97 18.00 -4.24 -5.02
C VAL A 97 17.79 -4.79 -3.60
N GLY A 98 17.54 -6.10 -3.48
CA GLY A 98 17.83 -6.88 -2.26
C GLY A 98 16.77 -6.92 -1.16
N ARG A 99 15.48 -6.74 -1.45
CA ARG A 99 14.42 -6.68 -0.40
C ARG A 99 13.36 -7.78 -0.44
N GLN A 100 13.54 -8.79 -1.29
CA GLN A 100 12.58 -9.88 -1.46
C GLN A 100 12.29 -10.63 -0.14
N GLY A 101 13.31 -10.86 0.70
CA GLY A 101 13.13 -11.48 2.01
C GLY A 101 12.26 -10.64 2.96
N LEU A 102 12.46 -9.32 2.99
CA LEU A 102 11.67 -8.42 3.84
C LEU A 102 10.22 -8.28 3.34
N LEU A 103 10.02 -8.21 2.02
CA LEU A 103 8.68 -8.21 1.42
C LEU A 103 7.96 -9.52 1.75
N SER A 104 8.62 -10.66 1.61
CA SER A 104 8.07 -11.98 1.97
C SER A 104 7.67 -12.04 3.45
N ASN A 105 8.54 -11.56 4.35
CA ASN A 105 8.25 -11.52 5.78
C ASN A 105 7.04 -10.63 6.10
N LEU A 106 6.93 -9.47 5.46
CA LEU A 106 5.79 -8.57 5.64
C LEU A 106 4.48 -9.22 5.17
N ARG A 107 4.46 -9.88 4.01
CA ARG A 107 3.28 -10.63 3.53
C ARG A 107 2.88 -11.72 4.49
N HIS A 108 3.86 -12.52 4.92
CA HIS A 108 3.60 -13.62 5.84
C HIS A 108 3.03 -13.11 7.15
N ALA A 109 3.63 -12.07 7.74
CA ALA A 109 3.14 -11.47 8.97
C ALA A 109 1.73 -10.88 8.82
N ALA A 110 1.45 -10.20 7.70
CA ALA A 110 0.12 -9.64 7.41
C ALA A 110 -0.95 -10.74 7.31
N ALA A 111 -0.66 -11.82 6.59
CA ALA A 111 -1.61 -12.92 6.44
C ALA A 111 -1.80 -13.68 7.75
N SER A 112 -0.70 -14.09 8.40
CA SER A 112 -0.73 -14.96 9.58
C SER A 112 -1.28 -14.27 10.83
N TYR A 113 -1.00 -12.98 11.03
CA TYR A 113 -1.36 -12.28 12.27
C TYR A 113 -2.52 -11.30 12.12
N LEU A 114 -2.79 -10.80 10.91
CA LEU A 114 -3.76 -9.73 10.70
C LEU A 114 -4.89 -10.14 9.75
N GLY A 115 -4.81 -11.32 9.12
CA GLY A 115 -5.79 -11.76 8.12
C GLY A 115 -5.81 -10.87 6.87
N ILE A 116 -4.72 -10.15 6.59
CA ILE A 116 -4.60 -9.25 5.43
C ILE A 116 -3.73 -9.92 4.37
N GLU A 117 -4.30 -10.16 3.20
CA GLU A 117 -3.58 -10.67 2.04
C GLU A 117 -2.84 -9.55 1.31
N LEU A 118 -1.52 -9.68 1.22
CA LEU A 118 -0.67 -8.78 0.45
C LEU A 118 -0.24 -9.42 -0.88
N LEU A 119 -0.72 -8.82 -1.96
CA LEU A 119 -0.34 -9.16 -3.33
C LEU A 119 0.83 -8.28 -3.75
N VAL A 120 2.01 -8.87 -3.92
CA VAL A 120 3.22 -8.10 -4.22
C VAL A 120 3.30 -7.74 -5.68
N LEU A 121 3.49 -6.45 -5.92
CA LEU A 121 3.87 -5.88 -7.20
C LEU A 121 5.24 -5.23 -7.02
N ALA A 122 6.24 -6.09 -6.89
CA ALA A 122 7.64 -5.68 -6.81
C ALA A 122 8.25 -5.85 -8.20
N ARG A 123 9.11 -4.90 -8.56
CA ARG A 123 10.07 -5.04 -9.66
C ARG A 123 11.34 -5.70 -9.12
#